data_AF-A0A940RMK0-F1
#
_entry.id   AF-A0A940RMK0-F1
#
_cell.length_a   1.000
_cell.length_b   1.000
_cell.length_c   1.000
_cell.angle_alpha   90.00
_cell.angle_beta   90.00
_cell.angle_gamma   90.00
#
_symmetry.space_group_name_H-M   'P 1'
#
loop_
_entity.id
_entity.type
_entity.pdbx_description
1 polymer ?
#
loop_
_entity_poly.entity_id
_entity_poly.type
_entity_poly.pdbx_seq_one_letter_code
_entity_poly.pdbx_strand_id
1 'polypeptide(L)'
;DLDHDNALDVTETWHYTATHAVTQAELDAGGNITNIATADSDQTGPDTDDASVPVQQSAAIDIEKYVSIDGGTTWFDADNPMGPIATSGASIAFKFVVTNIGNVTLTNTTVTDSVFDLNGAAPGTAASLGTLAIGASTSFQISAPWTAGQHVNDATAVGNYSGGQASDHDLAYYYGLIDCVGTRTPGFWLSPNGLTFWDGTVGNETKSGPDFPSGELLAFNNTIFDGPDPGTSNKEERYILLGDDNGNGVTDAGEDTLKMSLALALKVIDASQKPSQDARYVLGRDVIAAWLNFEAGNGQGNASDPNSPAHKMDLAIDWLQQYADANHDGVADFNGAAVKASSAAWQGSGAALHTALDEYNNHGSVNGVIYSCSADDPLFHTMLMTYHEDMLA
;
A
#
# COMPACT_ATOMS: atom_id res chain seq x y z
N ASP A 1 8.46 61.14 49.35
CA ASP A 1 7.89 62.32 49.97
C ASP A 1 7.36 61.95 51.35
N LEU A 2 8.28 61.92 52.31
CA LEU A 2 8.07 61.52 53.70
C LEU A 2 7.35 62.62 54.50
N ASP A 3 7.53 63.88 54.14
CA ASP A 3 6.96 65.06 54.78
C ASP A 3 5.97 65.84 53.91
N HIS A 4 5.71 65.36 52.69
CA HIS A 4 4.68 65.84 51.76
C HIS A 4 4.93 67.26 51.24
N ASP A 5 6.21 67.63 51.06
CA ASP A 5 6.61 68.97 50.63
C ASP A 5 7.06 69.04 49.15
N ASN A 6 7.03 67.89 48.45
CA ASN A 6 7.55 67.70 47.09
C ASN A 6 9.03 68.07 46.90
N ALA A 7 9.85 68.04 47.95
CA ALA A 7 11.30 68.16 47.87
C ALA A 7 11.95 66.81 48.20
N LEU A 8 13.03 66.46 47.50
CA LEU A 8 13.84 65.29 47.87
C LEU A 8 14.88 65.72 48.90
N ASP A 9 14.56 65.51 50.17
CA ASP A 9 15.35 65.99 51.29
C ASP A 9 16.66 65.20 51.49
N VAL A 10 17.60 65.78 52.24
CA VAL A 10 18.86 65.10 52.58
C VAL A 10 18.54 63.84 53.39
N THR A 11 19.06 62.69 52.94
CA THR A 11 18.76 61.33 53.46
C THR A 11 17.40 60.76 53.09
N GLU A 12 16.58 61.49 52.33
CA GLU A 12 15.33 60.95 51.80
C GLU A 12 15.59 60.03 50.60
N THR A 13 14.73 59.03 50.42
CA THR A 13 14.78 58.12 49.26
C THR A 13 13.38 57.92 48.75
N TRP A 14 13.17 58.23 47.47
CA TRP A 14 11.89 58.01 46.82
C TRP A 14 11.98 56.73 45.99
N HIS A 15 11.06 55.80 46.23
CA HIS A 15 10.98 54.55 45.50
C HIS A 15 9.85 54.60 44.49
N TYR A 16 10.19 54.37 43.23
CA TYR A 16 9.24 54.22 42.13
C TYR A 16 9.36 52.83 41.55
N THR A 17 8.23 52.25 41.15
CA THR A 17 8.18 50.95 40.48
C THR A 17 7.38 51.06 39.20
N ALA A 18 7.86 50.40 38.15
CA ALA A 18 7.17 50.25 36.88
C ALA A 18 7.21 48.78 36.46
N THR A 19 6.16 48.33 35.79
CA THR A 19 6.07 46.97 35.26
C THR A 19 5.85 47.05 33.75
N HIS A 20 6.56 46.21 33.01
CA HIS A 20 6.40 46.05 31.57
C HIS A 20 5.96 44.62 31.27
N ALA A 21 4.86 44.48 30.53
CA ALA A 21 4.44 43.19 30.01
C ALA A 21 5.11 42.99 28.65
N VAL A 22 5.98 41.97 28.56
CA VAL A 22 6.66 41.62 27.31
C VAL A 22 5.62 41.36 26.23
N THR A 23 5.77 42.06 25.12
CA THR A 23 4.88 41.98 23.96
C THR A 23 5.36 40.92 22.98
N GLN A 24 4.45 40.46 22.10
CA GLN A 24 4.84 39.51 21.05
C GLN A 24 5.90 40.09 20.10
N ALA A 25 5.81 41.39 19.81
CA ALA A 25 6.79 42.05 18.95
C ALA A 25 8.20 42.05 19.59
N GLU A 26 8.29 42.17 20.91
CA GLU A 26 9.58 42.06 21.63
C GLU A 26 10.08 40.61 21.67
N LEU A 27 9.20 39.62 21.85
CA LEU A 27 9.53 38.20 21.71
C LEU A 27 10.04 37.85 20.31
N ASP A 28 9.38 38.31 19.27
CA ASP A 28 9.76 38.07 17.88
C ASP A 28 11.06 38.80 17.51
N ALA A 29 11.27 40.02 18.03
CA ALA A 29 12.51 40.77 17.82
C ALA A 29 13.71 40.14 18.54
N GLY A 30 13.49 39.53 19.71
CA GLY A 30 14.56 39.03 20.58
C GLY A 30 15.40 40.14 21.21
N GLY A 31 16.56 39.79 21.76
CA GLY A 31 17.47 40.76 22.38
C GLY A 31 17.10 41.13 23.82
N ASN A 32 17.40 42.36 24.23
CA ASN A 32 17.15 42.84 25.61
C ASN A 32 16.06 43.92 25.61
N ILE A 33 15.20 43.86 26.62
CA ILE A 33 14.33 44.98 26.99
C ILE A 33 15.12 45.84 27.98
N THR A 34 15.47 47.05 27.57
CA THR A 34 16.25 48.02 28.36
C THR A 34 15.35 49.17 28.80
N ASN A 35 15.30 49.42 30.10
CA ASN A 35 14.66 50.60 30.69
C ASN A 35 15.74 51.55 31.22
N ILE A 36 15.69 52.82 30.82
CA ILE A 36 16.60 53.87 31.30
C ILE A 36 15.78 54.85 32.15
N ALA A 37 16.14 54.98 33.42
CA ALA A 37 15.54 55.97 34.32
C ALA A 37 16.40 57.24 34.34
N THR A 38 15.74 58.40 34.49
CA THR A 38 16.42 59.68 34.64
C THR A 38 15.87 60.40 35.86
N ALA A 39 16.75 60.78 36.79
CA ALA A 39 16.41 61.63 37.93
C ALA A 39 17.00 63.03 37.68
N ASP A 40 16.20 64.08 37.91
CA ASP A 40 16.62 65.46 37.66
C ASP A 40 16.06 66.39 38.74
N SER A 41 16.75 67.50 38.98
CA SER A 41 16.35 68.53 39.94
C SER A 41 16.80 69.92 39.48
N ASP A 42 16.19 70.98 40.01
CA ASP A 42 16.64 72.36 39.73
C ASP A 42 18.03 72.67 40.31
N GLN A 43 18.52 71.84 41.25
CA GLN A 43 19.77 72.06 42.00
C GLN A 43 20.95 71.22 41.48
N THR A 44 20.70 70.21 40.63
CA THR A 44 21.73 69.34 40.03
C THR A 44 21.53 69.21 38.52
N GLY A 45 22.43 68.51 37.82
CA GLY A 45 22.12 68.00 36.49
C GLY A 45 21.34 66.68 36.58
N PRO A 46 20.78 66.21 35.45
CA PRO A 46 20.14 64.90 35.41
C PRO A 46 21.17 63.79 35.58
N ASP A 47 20.75 62.71 36.24
CA ASP A 47 21.49 61.45 36.34
C ASP A 47 20.66 60.31 35.76
N THR A 48 21.33 59.31 35.18
CA THR A 48 20.66 58.21 34.48
C THR A 48 21.24 56.86 34.86
N ASP A 49 20.37 55.86 34.97
CA ASP A 49 20.76 54.47 35.16
C ASP A 49 19.87 53.54 34.33
N ASP A 50 20.42 52.41 33.88
CA ASP A 50 19.73 51.44 33.04
C ASP A 50 19.54 50.08 33.70
N ALA A 51 18.46 49.41 33.32
CA ALA A 51 18.18 48.03 33.68
C ALA A 51 17.73 47.26 32.45
N SER A 52 18.39 46.13 32.18
CA SER A 52 18.15 45.32 31.00
C SER A 52 17.79 43.88 31.36
N VAL A 53 16.77 43.32 30.68
CA VAL A 53 16.38 41.90 30.82
C VAL A 53 16.36 41.25 29.43
N PRO A 54 17.04 40.11 29.22
CA PRO A 54 17.00 39.41 27.94
C PRO A 54 15.63 38.77 27.72
N VAL A 55 15.15 38.85 26.49
CA VAL A 55 13.96 38.15 26.01
C VAL A 55 14.33 36.69 25.72
N GLN A 56 13.62 35.75 26.34
CA GLN A 56 13.86 34.33 26.14
C GLN A 56 12.99 33.77 25.02
N GLN A 57 13.62 33.44 23.90
CA GLN A 57 12.98 32.77 22.78
C GLN A 57 13.10 31.25 22.92
N SER A 58 12.00 30.55 22.64
CA SER A 58 11.85 29.11 22.61
C SER A 58 10.99 28.78 21.38
N ALA A 59 11.61 28.85 20.21
CA ALA A 59 10.97 28.47 18.96
C ALA A 59 10.81 26.95 18.89
N ALA A 60 9.63 26.49 18.53
CA ALA A 60 9.34 25.08 18.33
C ALA A 60 8.20 24.95 17.31
N ILE A 61 8.34 23.99 16.40
CA ILE A 61 7.34 23.61 15.42
C ILE A 61 7.06 22.13 15.63
N ASP A 62 5.85 21.71 15.31
CA ASP A 62 5.37 20.34 15.45
C ASP A 62 4.67 19.98 14.15
N ILE A 63 5.03 18.85 13.55
CA ILE A 63 4.34 18.26 12.41
C ILE A 63 3.83 16.88 12.80
N GLU A 64 2.54 16.68 12.57
CA GLU A 64 1.85 15.44 12.88
C GLU A 64 1.18 14.91 11.61
N LYS A 65 1.35 13.61 11.33
CA LYS A 65 0.83 12.98 10.12
C LYS A 65 -0.13 11.86 10.44
N TYR A 66 -1.28 11.94 9.78
CA TYR A 66 -2.30 10.92 9.86
C TYR A 66 -2.48 10.21 8.53
N VAL A 67 -2.83 8.93 8.58
CA VAL A 67 -3.21 8.11 7.44
C VAL A 67 -4.70 7.83 7.46
N SER A 68 -5.33 7.83 6.30
CA SER A 68 -6.67 7.35 6.06
C SER A 68 -6.65 6.27 4.99
N ILE A 69 -7.42 5.20 5.20
CA ILE A 69 -7.60 4.09 4.24
C ILE A 69 -9.00 4.09 3.60
N ASP A 70 -9.84 5.07 3.95
CA ASP A 70 -11.25 5.19 3.56
C ASP A 70 -11.58 6.56 2.93
N GLY A 71 -10.59 7.18 2.29
CA GLY A 71 -10.77 8.44 1.56
C GLY A 71 -10.92 9.67 2.46
N GLY A 72 -10.40 9.64 3.67
CA GLY A 72 -10.38 10.76 4.62
C GLY A 72 -11.51 10.75 5.64
N THR A 73 -12.27 9.65 5.76
CA THR A 73 -13.38 9.52 6.72
C THR A 73 -12.84 9.24 8.13
N THR A 74 -11.88 8.32 8.25
CA THR A 74 -11.13 8.03 9.47
C THR A 74 -9.65 8.37 9.31
N TRP A 75 -9.01 8.74 10.42
CA TRP A 75 -7.62 9.16 10.47
C TRP A 75 -6.90 8.45 11.60
N PHE A 76 -5.81 7.77 11.27
CA PHE A 76 -4.95 7.05 12.19
C PHE A 76 -3.64 7.81 12.34
N ASP A 77 -3.28 8.10 13.58
CA ASP A 77 -1.91 8.42 13.97
C ASP A 77 -1.10 7.12 13.78
N ALA A 78 -0.18 7.14 12.83
CA ALA A 78 0.43 5.96 12.26
C ALA A 78 1.96 6.02 12.34
N ASP A 79 2.48 6.49 13.47
CA ASP A 79 3.91 6.67 13.75
C ASP A 79 4.75 5.40 13.67
N ASN A 80 4.11 4.24 13.79
CA ASN A 80 4.79 2.95 13.90
C ASN A 80 4.30 1.97 12.83
N PRO A 81 5.21 1.19 12.22
CA PRO A 81 4.81 0.10 11.35
C PRO A 81 4.00 -0.94 12.13
N MET A 82 2.98 -1.54 11.54
CA MET A 82 2.66 -1.50 10.10
C MET A 82 1.78 -0.30 9.67
N GLY A 83 1.25 0.46 10.63
CA GLY A 83 0.18 1.43 10.39
C GLY A 83 -1.17 0.76 10.07
N PRO A 84 -2.21 1.52 9.66
CA PRO A 84 -3.48 0.95 9.23
C PRO A 84 -3.30 0.03 8.01
N ILE A 85 -4.03 -1.09 8.01
CA ILE A 85 -4.03 -2.08 6.93
C ILE A 85 -5.10 -1.71 5.91
N ALA A 86 -4.67 -1.50 4.67
CA ALA A 86 -5.53 -1.08 3.57
C ALA A 86 -5.68 -2.21 2.54
N THR A 87 -6.89 -2.71 2.32
CA THR A 87 -7.15 -3.70 1.28
C THR A 87 -7.03 -3.11 -0.13
N SER A 88 -6.82 -3.96 -1.14
CA SER A 88 -6.78 -3.51 -2.53
C SER A 88 -8.04 -2.75 -2.91
N GLY A 89 -7.87 -1.55 -3.48
CA GLY A 89 -8.97 -0.64 -3.80
C GLY A 89 -9.30 0.38 -2.71
N ALA A 90 -8.66 0.30 -1.54
CA ALA A 90 -8.74 1.33 -0.51
C ALA A 90 -8.29 2.71 -1.04
N SER A 91 -8.95 3.76 -0.55
CA SER A 91 -8.62 5.14 -0.90
C SER A 91 -7.66 5.72 0.12
N ILE A 92 -6.36 5.70 -0.19
CA ILE A 92 -5.31 6.17 0.72
C ILE A 92 -5.24 7.70 0.70
N ALA A 93 -5.23 8.31 1.88
CA ALA A 93 -4.95 9.73 2.04
C ALA A 93 -4.04 9.98 3.25
N PHE A 94 -3.21 11.02 3.16
CA PHE A 94 -2.41 11.53 4.26
C PHE A 94 -2.90 12.92 4.64
N LYS A 95 -2.87 13.25 5.94
CA LYS A 95 -3.18 14.58 6.47
C LYS A 95 -1.99 15.04 7.30
N PHE A 96 -1.53 16.24 7.01
CA PHE A 96 -0.43 16.88 7.71
C PHE A 96 -1.02 17.99 8.57
N VAL A 97 -0.61 18.07 9.83
CA VAL A 97 -0.97 19.15 10.74
C VAL A 97 0.32 19.77 11.25
N VAL A 98 0.56 21.03 10.92
CA VAL A 98 1.76 21.76 11.34
C VAL A 98 1.37 22.85 12.32
N THR A 99 1.94 22.82 13.53
CA THR A 99 1.62 23.71 14.64
C THR A 99 2.87 24.45 15.13
N ASN A 100 2.75 25.76 15.37
CA ASN A 100 3.77 26.49 16.12
C ASN A 100 3.51 26.31 17.62
N ILE A 101 4.27 25.43 18.26
CA ILE A 101 4.19 25.13 19.70
C ILE A 101 5.18 25.95 20.54
N GLY A 102 5.95 26.84 19.89
CA GLY A 102 6.91 27.73 20.56
C GLY A 102 6.30 29.03 21.10
N ASN A 103 7.16 29.94 21.55
CA ASN A 103 6.78 31.26 22.08
C ASN A 103 7.13 32.46 21.16
N VAL A 104 7.50 32.18 19.91
CA VAL A 104 7.81 33.20 18.88
C VAL A 104 7.05 32.90 17.61
N THR A 105 6.73 33.94 16.85
CA THR A 105 6.14 33.80 15.51
C THR A 105 7.16 33.14 14.57
N LEU A 106 6.74 32.08 13.88
CA LEU A 106 7.54 31.43 12.85
C LEU A 106 7.19 32.00 11.47
N THR A 107 8.21 32.32 10.69
CA THR A 107 8.09 32.87 9.32
C THR A 107 8.75 31.93 8.32
N ASN A 108 8.40 32.09 7.04
CA ASN A 108 8.88 31.21 5.97
C ASN A 108 8.71 29.73 6.33
N THR A 109 7.58 29.39 6.95
CA THR A 109 7.30 28.01 7.34
C THR A 109 7.06 27.17 6.10
N THR A 110 7.66 25.99 6.05
CA THR A 110 7.58 25.07 4.91
C THR A 110 7.46 23.63 5.36
N VAL A 111 6.88 22.78 4.50
CA VAL A 111 6.92 21.32 4.65
C VAL A 111 7.57 20.69 3.41
N THR A 112 8.44 19.72 3.62
CA THR A 112 8.97 18.83 2.58
C THR A 112 8.50 17.41 2.87
N ASP A 113 8.20 16.64 1.83
CA ASP A 113 7.84 15.23 1.94
C ASP A 113 8.65 14.43 0.93
N SER A 114 9.33 13.37 1.36
CA SER A 114 10.26 12.62 0.49
C SER A 114 9.57 11.71 -0.52
N VAL A 115 8.30 11.39 -0.31
CA VAL A 115 7.49 10.49 -1.15
C VAL A 115 6.58 11.29 -2.08
N PHE A 116 5.99 12.37 -1.59
CA PHE A 116 4.97 13.13 -2.29
C PHE A 116 5.41 14.52 -2.74
N ASP A 117 4.94 14.92 -3.91
CA ASP A 117 5.00 16.31 -4.35
C ASP A 117 3.88 17.13 -3.71
N LEU A 118 4.25 18.01 -2.79
CA LEU A 118 3.30 18.85 -2.05
C LEU A 118 2.98 20.19 -2.72
N ASN A 119 3.68 20.56 -3.80
CA ASN A 119 3.58 21.91 -4.40
C ASN A 119 3.46 21.94 -5.93
N GLY A 120 3.31 20.79 -6.58
CA GLY A 120 3.21 20.66 -8.03
C GLY A 120 4.57 20.71 -8.74
N ALA A 121 5.67 20.48 -8.03
CA ALA A 121 7.00 20.31 -8.59
C ALA A 121 7.44 18.84 -8.57
N ALA A 122 8.14 18.42 -7.52
CA ALA A 122 8.69 17.08 -7.37
C ALA A 122 8.74 16.70 -5.88
N PRO A 123 8.68 15.40 -5.53
CA PRO A 123 8.90 14.95 -4.16
C PRO A 123 10.19 15.51 -3.57
N GLY A 124 10.14 15.85 -2.29
CA GLY A 124 11.22 16.51 -1.54
C GLY A 124 11.28 18.03 -1.71
N THR A 125 10.44 18.63 -2.57
CA THR A 125 10.41 20.09 -2.74
C THR A 125 9.53 20.73 -1.67
N ALA A 126 10.02 21.81 -1.06
CA ALA A 126 9.32 22.50 0.02
C ALA A 126 8.02 23.19 -0.45
N ALA A 127 6.91 22.89 0.21
CA ALA A 127 5.65 23.62 0.12
C ALA A 127 5.61 24.74 1.17
N SER A 128 5.26 25.96 0.77
CA SER A 128 5.20 27.10 1.69
C SER A 128 3.87 27.15 2.45
N LEU A 129 3.98 27.33 3.77
CA LEU A 129 2.86 27.54 4.69
C LEU A 129 2.75 29.00 5.17
N GLY A 130 3.73 29.85 4.83
CA GLY A 130 3.75 31.27 5.17
C GLY A 130 4.26 31.58 6.58
N THR A 131 3.41 32.18 7.41
CA THR A 131 3.73 32.59 8.79
C THR A 131 2.79 31.88 9.74
N LEU A 132 3.34 31.27 10.79
CA LEU A 132 2.60 30.68 11.89
C LEU A 132 2.81 31.51 13.15
N ALA A 133 1.75 32.21 13.57
CA ALA A 133 1.69 32.82 14.89
C ALA A 133 1.73 31.73 15.98
N ILE A 134 2.00 32.11 17.22
CA ILE A 134 2.02 31.18 18.35
C ILE A 134 0.69 30.44 18.47
N GLY A 135 0.76 29.11 18.61
CA GLY A 135 -0.41 28.24 18.74
C GLY A 135 -1.25 28.13 17.46
N ALA A 136 -0.84 28.77 16.37
CA ALA A 136 -1.51 28.60 15.08
C ALA A 136 -1.11 27.26 14.46
N SER A 137 -2.10 26.62 13.83
CA SER A 137 -1.93 25.39 13.06
C SER A 137 -2.43 25.56 11.64
N THR A 138 -1.74 24.89 10.71
CA THR A 138 -2.19 24.71 9.32
C THR A 138 -2.31 23.22 9.04
N SER A 139 -3.30 22.82 8.24
CA SER A 139 -3.43 21.44 7.79
C SER A 139 -3.75 21.33 6.30
N PHE A 140 -3.29 20.25 5.69
CA PHE A 140 -3.55 19.91 4.30
C PHE A 140 -3.53 18.39 4.11
N GLN A 141 -4.05 17.93 2.97
CA GLN A 141 -4.20 16.51 2.67
C GLN A 141 -3.67 16.19 1.27
N ILE A 142 -3.21 14.96 1.09
CA ILE A 142 -2.87 14.41 -0.22
C ILE A 142 -3.42 12.99 -0.35
N SER A 143 -3.95 12.65 -1.53
CA SER A 143 -4.34 11.28 -1.85
C SER A 143 -3.17 10.53 -2.48
N ALA A 144 -3.04 9.25 -2.13
CA ALA A 144 -2.06 8.35 -2.72
C ALA A 144 -2.78 7.17 -3.39
N PRO A 145 -2.27 6.65 -4.52
CA PRO A 145 -2.75 5.37 -5.02
C PRO A 145 -2.41 4.28 -4.00
N TRP A 146 -3.31 3.32 -3.84
CA TRP A 146 -3.01 2.11 -3.09
C TRP A 146 -1.90 1.32 -3.79
N THR A 147 -0.95 0.81 -3.00
CA THR A 147 0.12 -0.09 -3.44
C THR A 147 0.32 -1.19 -2.41
N ALA A 148 0.59 -2.41 -2.85
CA ALA A 148 0.83 -3.55 -1.96
C ALA A 148 2.08 -3.34 -1.09
N GLY A 149 2.12 -3.98 0.09
CA GLY A 149 3.27 -4.02 0.98
C GLY A 149 3.34 -2.86 1.98
N GLN A 150 4.47 -2.76 2.70
CA GLN A 150 4.70 -1.70 3.67
C GLN A 150 5.07 -0.39 2.97
N HIS A 151 4.38 0.67 3.35
CA HIS A 151 4.67 2.03 2.93
C HIS A 151 4.99 2.91 4.13
N VAL A 152 5.86 3.87 3.90
CA VAL A 152 6.19 4.93 4.86
C VAL A 152 6.12 6.25 4.11
N ASN A 153 5.49 7.21 4.73
CA ASN A 153 5.54 8.59 4.30
C ASN A 153 6.39 9.39 5.28
N ASP A 154 7.32 10.20 4.79
CA ASP A 154 8.30 10.92 5.61
C ASP A 154 8.24 12.42 5.27
N ALA A 155 7.92 13.25 6.26
CA ALA A 155 7.83 14.70 6.07
C ALA A 155 8.52 15.49 7.19
N THR A 156 9.05 16.66 6.82
CA THR A 156 9.74 17.60 7.71
C THR A 156 9.08 18.96 7.60
N ALA A 157 8.73 19.57 8.74
CA ALA A 157 8.31 20.95 8.84
C ALA A 157 9.46 21.82 9.35
N VAL A 158 9.58 23.03 8.81
CA VAL A 158 10.63 23.98 9.14
C VAL A 158 10.04 25.39 9.24
N GLY A 159 10.54 26.21 10.17
CA GLY A 159 10.15 27.62 10.31
C GLY A 159 11.27 28.50 10.85
N ASN A 160 11.37 29.73 10.35
CA ASN A 160 12.42 30.68 10.73
C ASN A 160 11.93 31.68 11.79
N TYR A 161 12.83 32.06 12.70
CA TYR A 161 12.63 33.13 13.69
C TYR A 161 13.95 33.93 13.84
N SER A 162 13.95 35.03 14.61
CA SER A 162 15.14 35.90 14.71
C SER A 162 16.37 35.22 15.31
N GLY A 163 16.20 34.19 16.14
CA GLY A 163 17.28 33.39 16.72
C GLY A 163 17.71 32.18 15.88
N GLY A 164 17.10 31.91 14.72
CA GLY A 164 17.48 30.81 13.84
C GLY A 164 16.29 30.10 13.19
N GLN A 165 16.28 28.77 13.28
CA GLN A 165 15.28 27.92 12.64
C GLN A 165 14.80 26.84 13.63
N ALA A 166 13.50 26.58 13.62
CA ALA A 166 12.88 25.42 14.25
C ALA A 166 12.54 24.40 13.17
N SER A 167 12.68 23.12 13.48
CA SER A 167 12.36 22.02 12.58
C SER A 167 11.77 20.86 13.36
N ASP A 168 10.88 20.13 12.71
CA ASP A 168 10.32 18.89 13.22
C ASP A 168 10.08 17.90 12.08
N HIS A 169 10.06 16.61 12.41
CA HIS A 169 10.06 15.51 11.45
C HIS A 169 9.15 14.40 11.91
N ASP A 170 8.32 13.90 10.99
CA ASP A 170 7.31 12.92 11.32
C ASP A 170 7.10 11.86 10.23
N LEU A 171 6.80 10.64 10.66
CA LEU A 171 6.65 9.44 9.85
C LEU A 171 5.23 8.89 9.96
N ALA A 172 4.66 8.49 8.83
CA ALA A 172 3.35 7.83 8.82
C ALA A 172 3.39 6.56 7.97
N TYR A 173 2.96 5.44 8.56
CA TYR A 173 3.00 4.12 7.94
C TYR A 173 1.62 3.68 7.46
N TYR A 174 1.57 2.89 6.39
CA TYR A 174 0.39 2.06 6.07
C TYR A 174 0.85 0.77 5.41
N TYR A 175 0.02 -0.26 5.49
CA TYR A 175 0.29 -1.51 4.79
C TYR A 175 -0.79 -1.80 3.77
N GLY A 176 -0.42 -1.90 2.49
CA GLY A 176 -1.31 -2.33 1.43
C GLY A 176 -1.44 -3.85 1.41
N LEU A 177 -2.56 -4.37 1.88
CA LEU A 177 -2.93 -5.77 1.79
C LEU A 177 -3.63 -6.01 0.45
N ILE A 178 -3.12 -6.94 -0.36
CA ILE A 178 -3.90 -7.44 -1.51
C ILE A 178 -5.07 -8.23 -0.89
N ASP A 179 -6.30 -7.88 -1.27
CA ASP A 179 -7.46 -8.69 -0.89
C ASP A 179 -7.41 -9.97 -1.75
N CYS A 180 -6.74 -11.00 -1.23
CA CYS A 180 -6.55 -12.26 -1.91
C CYS A 180 -6.86 -13.43 -0.98
N VAL A 181 -7.46 -14.47 -1.55
CA VAL A 181 -7.31 -15.81 -1.00
C VAL A 181 -5.88 -16.27 -1.37
N GLY A 182 -5.17 -16.98 -0.50
CA GLY A 182 -3.87 -17.55 -0.90
C GLY A 182 -4.00 -18.26 -2.24
N THR A 183 -2.99 -18.19 -3.13
CA THR A 183 -3.05 -18.97 -4.35
C THR A 183 -3.27 -20.40 -3.96
N ARG A 184 -4.29 -21.02 -4.56
CA ARG A 184 -4.46 -22.45 -4.43
C ARG A 184 -3.25 -22.99 -5.16
N THR A 185 -2.43 -23.81 -4.49
CA THR A 185 -1.37 -24.66 -5.07
C THR A 185 0.12 -24.39 -4.81
N PRO A 186 0.62 -23.81 -3.70
CA PRO A 186 2.03 -24.00 -3.35
C PRO A 186 2.36 -25.51 -3.24
N GLY A 187 3.12 -26.04 -4.21
CA GLY A 187 3.59 -27.43 -4.19
C GLY A 187 2.60 -28.51 -4.68
N PHE A 188 1.43 -28.15 -5.23
CA PHE A 188 0.46 -29.12 -5.78
C PHE A 188 1.08 -30.08 -6.80
N TRP A 189 1.93 -29.55 -7.69
CA TRP A 189 2.55 -30.30 -8.78
C TRP A 189 3.85 -31.03 -8.39
N LEU A 190 4.36 -30.80 -7.18
CA LEU A 190 5.57 -31.43 -6.66
C LEU A 190 5.26 -32.76 -5.96
N SER A 191 3.99 -33.02 -5.63
CA SER A 191 3.55 -34.30 -5.07
C SER A 191 3.42 -35.36 -6.18
N PRO A 192 4.02 -36.55 -6.05
CA PRO A 192 3.90 -37.65 -7.02
C PRO A 192 2.46 -38.08 -7.33
N ASN A 193 1.50 -37.64 -6.49
CA ASN A 193 0.10 -38.03 -6.54
C ASN A 193 -0.86 -36.83 -6.69
N GLY A 194 -0.40 -35.57 -6.73
CA GLY A 194 -1.26 -34.39 -6.92
C GLY A 194 -2.34 -34.13 -5.84
N LEU A 195 -2.19 -34.68 -4.63
CA LEU A 195 -3.30 -34.77 -3.63
C LEU A 195 -3.05 -34.09 -2.28
N THR A 196 -1.98 -33.32 -2.10
CA THR A 196 -1.72 -32.61 -0.84
C THR A 196 -2.06 -31.13 -1.00
N PHE A 197 -3.26 -30.75 -0.55
CA PHE A 197 -3.66 -29.37 -0.31
C PHE A 197 -3.11 -28.92 1.04
N TRP A 198 -2.48 -27.75 1.11
CA TRP A 198 -1.94 -27.18 2.34
C TRP A 198 -2.34 -25.70 2.47
N ASP A 199 -2.70 -25.31 3.69
CA ASP A 199 -3.39 -24.09 4.12
C ASP A 199 -2.62 -23.35 5.24
N GLY A 200 -1.30 -23.55 5.32
CA GLY A 200 -0.45 -22.77 6.22
C GLY A 200 -0.17 -23.34 7.62
N THR A 201 -0.49 -24.62 7.90
CA THR A 201 -0.24 -25.23 9.24
C THR A 201 0.75 -26.40 9.24
N VAL A 202 1.82 -26.36 10.06
CA VAL A 202 2.76 -27.50 10.22
C VAL A 202 2.04 -28.74 10.76
N GLY A 203 2.00 -29.83 9.99
CA GLY A 203 1.32 -31.10 10.34
C GLY A 203 0.09 -31.47 9.49
N ASN A 204 -0.17 -30.76 8.38
CA ASN A 204 -1.28 -31.06 7.46
C ASN A 204 -0.89 -32.04 6.33
N GLU A 205 -0.33 -33.18 6.72
CA GLU A 205 -0.35 -34.41 5.95
C GLU A 205 -1.79 -35.00 5.95
N THR A 206 -2.45 -35.05 4.78
CA THR A 206 -3.70 -35.78 4.47
C THR A 206 -4.90 -35.63 5.45
N LYS A 207 -5.96 -34.93 5.02
CA LYS A 207 -7.36 -34.94 5.51
C LYS A 207 -7.61 -35.66 6.86
N SER A 208 -7.95 -34.91 7.92
CA SER A 208 -8.85 -35.43 8.96
C SER A 208 -9.66 -34.32 9.64
N GLY A 209 -10.99 -34.42 9.59
CA GLY A 209 -11.93 -33.50 10.23
C GLY A 209 -13.35 -33.65 9.67
N PRO A 210 -14.42 -33.58 10.50
CA PRO A 210 -15.80 -33.83 10.07
C PRO A 210 -16.38 -32.78 9.12
N ASP A 211 -15.71 -31.63 8.95
CA ASP A 211 -16.18 -30.50 8.15
C ASP A 211 -15.44 -30.32 6.80
N PHE A 212 -14.53 -31.24 6.45
CA PHE A 212 -13.84 -31.22 5.15
C PHE A 212 -14.72 -31.88 4.05
N PRO A 213 -14.96 -31.21 2.90
CA PRO A 213 -15.72 -31.79 1.79
C PRO A 213 -15.08 -33.09 1.29
N SER A 214 -15.87 -34.13 1.03
CA SER A 214 -15.37 -35.48 0.73
C SER A 214 -14.78 -35.66 -0.68
N GLY A 215 -14.73 -34.62 -1.52
CA GLY A 215 -14.21 -34.66 -2.89
C GLY A 215 -13.09 -33.64 -3.13
N GLU A 216 -12.48 -33.72 -4.32
CA GLU A 216 -11.69 -32.62 -4.91
C GLU A 216 -12.49 -31.31 -4.83
N LEU A 217 -11.80 -30.16 -4.89
CA LEU A 217 -12.45 -28.93 -5.35
C LEU A 217 -12.99 -29.21 -6.75
N LEU A 218 -14.23 -29.69 -6.83
CA LEU A 218 -15.16 -29.12 -7.78
C LEU A 218 -15.17 -27.65 -7.38
N ALA A 219 -14.33 -26.84 -8.03
CA ALA A 219 -14.68 -25.45 -8.21
C ALA A 219 -16.06 -25.49 -8.88
N PHE A 220 -17.09 -25.45 -8.05
CA PHE A 220 -18.41 -25.00 -8.45
C PHE A 220 -18.20 -23.53 -8.82
N ASN A 221 -17.70 -23.29 -10.04
CA ASN A 221 -18.11 -22.10 -10.73
C ASN A 221 -19.47 -22.43 -11.34
N ASN A 222 -20.36 -21.46 -11.20
CA ASN A 222 -21.55 -21.20 -11.99
C ASN A 222 -21.35 -21.38 -13.53
N THR A 223 -20.12 -21.58 -14.02
CA THR A 223 -19.78 -21.74 -15.44
C THR A 223 -19.58 -23.18 -15.92
N ILE A 224 -19.85 -24.22 -15.10
CA ILE A 224 -20.12 -25.54 -15.68
C ILE A 224 -21.49 -25.42 -16.37
N PHE A 225 -21.50 -25.04 -17.65
CA PHE A 225 -22.72 -25.02 -18.42
C PHE A 225 -23.23 -26.46 -18.56
N ASP A 226 -24.33 -26.76 -17.88
CA ASP A 226 -25.21 -27.91 -18.17
C ASP A 226 -26.03 -27.66 -19.46
N GLY A 227 -25.47 -26.88 -20.41
CA GLY A 227 -26.18 -26.35 -21.57
C GLY A 227 -25.71 -26.99 -22.88
N PRO A 228 -26.62 -27.41 -23.77
CA PRO A 228 -26.23 -27.94 -25.06
C PRO A 228 -25.57 -26.86 -25.91
N ASP A 229 -24.52 -27.26 -26.60
CA ASP A 229 -23.95 -26.57 -27.76
C ASP A 229 -25.08 -26.07 -28.70
N PRO A 230 -25.07 -24.81 -29.19
CA PRO A 230 -26.07 -24.31 -30.13
C PRO A 230 -25.97 -25.04 -31.48
N GLY A 231 -26.54 -26.25 -31.57
CA GLY A 231 -26.58 -27.03 -32.80
C GLY A 231 -26.39 -28.53 -32.67
N THR A 232 -26.13 -29.10 -31.48
CA THR A 232 -25.93 -30.56 -31.35
C THR A 232 -26.90 -31.21 -30.36
N SER A 233 -27.43 -32.37 -30.77
CA SER A 233 -28.35 -33.17 -29.97
C SER A 233 -27.56 -34.09 -29.04
N ASN A 234 -27.70 -33.85 -27.73
CA ASN A 234 -27.38 -34.75 -26.61
C ASN A 234 -25.89 -34.88 -26.21
N LYS A 235 -25.50 -34.19 -25.15
CA LYS A 235 -25.17 -34.73 -23.81
C LYS A 235 -24.65 -33.58 -22.94
N GLU A 236 -24.88 -33.68 -21.64
CA GLU A 236 -24.28 -32.86 -20.57
C GLU A 236 -22.75 -33.01 -20.58
N GLU A 237 -22.08 -32.43 -21.58
CA GLU A 237 -20.62 -32.38 -21.63
C GLU A 237 -20.14 -31.20 -20.80
N ARG A 238 -19.86 -31.47 -19.53
CA ARG A 238 -19.22 -30.51 -18.64
C ARG A 238 -17.85 -30.11 -19.22
N TYR A 239 -17.57 -28.81 -19.26
CA TYR A 239 -16.32 -28.24 -19.75
C TYR A 239 -15.85 -27.09 -18.85
N ILE A 240 -14.61 -26.68 -19.03
CA ILE A 240 -14.05 -25.41 -18.54
C ILE A 240 -13.79 -24.52 -19.76
N LEU A 241 -14.18 -23.24 -19.67
CA LEU A 241 -13.83 -22.22 -20.63
C LEU A 241 -12.75 -21.35 -20.01
N LEU A 242 -11.51 -21.56 -20.44
CA LEU A 242 -10.36 -20.78 -19.98
C LEU A 242 -10.39 -19.43 -20.68
N GLY A 243 -10.11 -18.33 -19.97
CA GLY A 243 -10.04 -16.98 -20.54
C GLY A 243 -11.38 -16.24 -20.71
N ASP A 244 -12.47 -16.79 -20.13
CA ASP A 244 -13.79 -16.15 -20.08
C ASP A 244 -13.84 -15.12 -18.93
N ASP A 245 -13.23 -13.95 -19.15
CA ASP A 245 -13.01 -12.92 -18.14
C ASP A 245 -14.29 -12.45 -17.44
N ASN A 246 -15.44 -12.54 -18.12
CA ASN A 246 -16.71 -12.10 -17.58
C ASN A 246 -17.57 -13.23 -17.00
N GLY A 247 -17.13 -14.49 -17.16
CA GLY A 247 -17.74 -15.68 -16.58
C GLY A 247 -19.14 -15.99 -17.11
N ASN A 248 -19.47 -15.56 -18.33
CA ASN A 248 -20.79 -15.80 -18.92
C ASN A 248 -20.89 -17.09 -19.75
N GLY A 249 -19.78 -17.81 -19.92
CA GLY A 249 -19.70 -19.07 -20.65
C GLY A 249 -19.54 -19.00 -22.15
N VAL A 250 -19.35 -17.80 -22.68
CA VAL A 250 -19.32 -17.52 -24.11
C VAL A 250 -18.04 -16.76 -24.40
N THR A 251 -17.36 -17.16 -25.48
CA THR A 251 -16.25 -16.37 -26.01
C THR A 251 -16.75 -15.02 -26.51
N ASP A 252 -16.43 -13.95 -25.80
CA ASP A 252 -16.78 -12.59 -26.20
C ASP A 252 -15.68 -11.89 -27.00
N ALA A 253 -16.05 -10.77 -27.64
CA ALA A 253 -15.10 -9.95 -28.37
C ALA A 253 -14.08 -9.31 -27.42
N GLY A 254 -12.82 -9.73 -27.52
CA GLY A 254 -11.72 -9.24 -26.67
C GLY A 254 -11.22 -10.27 -25.67
N GLU A 255 -11.90 -11.41 -25.54
CA GLU A 255 -11.43 -12.55 -24.76
C GLU A 255 -10.62 -13.50 -25.63
N ASP A 256 -9.56 -14.07 -25.07
CA ASP A 256 -8.85 -15.20 -25.66
C ASP A 256 -9.23 -16.47 -24.90
N THR A 257 -10.02 -17.34 -25.52
CA THR A 257 -10.62 -18.49 -24.83
C THR A 257 -10.19 -19.84 -25.37
N LEU A 258 -10.12 -20.84 -24.48
CA LEU A 258 -9.95 -22.23 -24.87
C LEU A 258 -10.93 -23.12 -24.11
N LYS A 259 -11.82 -23.78 -24.85
CA LYS A 259 -12.76 -24.74 -24.29
C LYS A 259 -12.06 -26.08 -24.07
N MET A 260 -12.17 -26.64 -22.88
CA MET A 260 -11.63 -27.96 -22.57
C MET A 260 -12.69 -28.82 -21.88
N SER A 261 -12.95 -30.02 -22.42
CA SER A 261 -13.87 -30.95 -21.76
C SER A 261 -13.37 -31.28 -20.35
N LEU A 262 -14.27 -31.47 -19.38
CA LEU A 262 -13.89 -31.79 -17.99
C LEU A 262 -13.02 -33.06 -17.93
N ALA A 263 -13.32 -34.06 -18.77
CA ALA A 263 -12.52 -35.28 -18.86
C ALA A 263 -11.08 -35.01 -19.32
N LEU A 264 -10.89 -34.08 -20.27
CA LEU A 264 -9.57 -33.68 -20.72
C LEU A 264 -8.86 -32.80 -19.68
N ALA A 265 -9.56 -31.85 -19.04
CA ALA A 265 -9.00 -31.03 -17.98
C ALA A 265 -8.50 -31.88 -16.81
N LEU A 266 -9.31 -32.85 -16.35
CA LEU A 266 -8.90 -33.82 -15.34
C LEU A 266 -7.71 -34.67 -15.79
N LYS A 267 -7.63 -35.04 -17.08
CA LYS A 267 -6.48 -35.77 -17.62
C LYS A 267 -5.21 -34.90 -17.70
N VAL A 268 -5.35 -33.60 -17.96
CA VAL A 268 -4.23 -32.64 -17.96
C VAL A 268 -3.71 -32.43 -16.53
N ILE A 269 -4.61 -32.37 -15.55
CA ILE A 269 -4.30 -32.27 -14.11
C ILE A 269 -3.68 -33.58 -13.57
N ASP A 270 -4.33 -34.74 -13.79
CA ASP A 270 -3.94 -36.07 -13.29
C ASP A 270 -2.79 -36.73 -14.09
N ALA A 271 -1.99 -35.96 -14.82
CA ALA A 271 -0.80 -36.49 -15.49
C ALA A 271 0.33 -36.83 -14.49
N SER A 272 0.03 -37.60 -13.45
CA SER A 272 0.85 -37.89 -12.27
C SER A 272 2.07 -38.80 -12.54
N GLN A 273 2.35 -39.26 -13.78
CA GLN A 273 3.28 -40.40 -13.95
C GLN A 273 4.18 -40.46 -15.21
N LYS A 274 4.25 -39.49 -16.14
CA LYS A 274 5.28 -39.55 -17.24
C LYS A 274 5.85 -38.19 -17.66
N PRO A 275 6.91 -37.69 -17.00
CA PRO A 275 7.51 -36.41 -17.33
C PRO A 275 8.30 -36.48 -18.65
N SER A 276 8.24 -35.40 -19.44
CA SER A 276 9.21 -35.01 -20.51
C SER A 276 8.88 -35.23 -21.99
N GLN A 277 7.67 -35.64 -22.41
CA GLN A 277 7.43 -35.82 -23.86
C GLN A 277 6.38 -34.91 -24.50
N ASP A 278 5.48 -34.31 -23.72
CA ASP A 278 4.50 -33.37 -24.28
C ASP A 278 4.32 -32.13 -23.39
N ALA A 279 4.87 -31.01 -23.85
CA ALA A 279 4.87 -29.74 -23.16
C ALA A 279 3.48 -29.06 -23.17
N ARG A 280 2.56 -29.53 -24.02
CA ARG A 280 1.16 -29.08 -24.00
C ARG A 280 0.47 -29.38 -22.67
N TYR A 281 0.76 -30.55 -22.09
CA TYR A 281 0.23 -30.94 -20.77
C TYR A 281 0.85 -30.13 -19.64
N VAL A 282 2.08 -29.63 -19.81
CA VAL A 282 2.73 -28.76 -18.82
C VAL A 282 2.04 -27.41 -18.79
N LEU A 283 2.00 -26.71 -19.94
CA LEU A 283 1.39 -25.39 -20.00
C LEU A 283 -0.11 -25.41 -19.76
N GLY A 284 -0.83 -26.41 -20.30
CA GLY A 284 -2.28 -26.56 -20.07
C GLY A 284 -2.64 -26.69 -18.60
N ARG A 285 -1.75 -27.26 -17.80
CA ARG A 285 -1.94 -27.41 -16.36
C ARG A 285 -1.72 -26.10 -15.61
N ASP A 286 -0.70 -25.33 -15.99
CA ASP A 286 -0.46 -24.01 -15.40
C ASP A 286 -1.61 -23.04 -15.71
N VAL A 287 -2.12 -23.11 -16.94
CA VAL A 287 -3.29 -22.35 -17.42
C VAL A 287 -4.55 -22.72 -16.62
N ILE A 288 -4.84 -24.02 -16.43
CA ILE A 288 -5.99 -24.44 -15.61
C ILE A 288 -5.84 -23.96 -14.16
N ALA A 289 -4.64 -24.09 -13.57
CA ALA A 289 -4.41 -23.64 -12.20
C ALA A 289 -4.55 -22.12 -12.04
N ALA A 290 -4.00 -21.34 -12.98
CA ALA A 290 -4.11 -19.89 -12.94
C ALA A 290 -5.56 -19.44 -13.14
N TRP A 291 -6.32 -20.11 -14.00
CA TRP A 291 -7.75 -19.84 -14.17
C TRP A 291 -8.52 -20.08 -12.87
N LEU A 292 -8.28 -21.22 -12.21
CA LEU A 292 -8.93 -21.52 -10.93
C LEU A 292 -8.53 -20.54 -9.80
N ASN A 293 -7.33 -19.95 -9.88
CA ASN A 293 -6.93 -18.86 -8.99
C ASN A 293 -7.74 -17.59 -9.28
N PHE A 294 -7.90 -17.19 -10.55
CA PHE A 294 -8.71 -16.03 -10.93
C PHE A 294 -10.16 -16.17 -10.48
N GLU A 295 -10.75 -17.35 -10.70
CA GLU A 295 -12.12 -17.70 -10.28
C GLU A 295 -12.29 -17.72 -8.76
N ALA A 296 -11.20 -17.93 -8.01
CA ALA A 296 -11.20 -17.82 -6.55
C ALA A 296 -11.15 -16.37 -6.05
N GLY A 297 -11.11 -15.39 -6.96
CA GLY A 297 -11.00 -13.97 -6.65
C GLY A 297 -9.55 -13.47 -6.53
N ASN A 298 -8.55 -14.28 -6.91
CA ASN A 298 -7.16 -13.85 -6.85
C ASN A 298 -6.85 -12.83 -7.93
N GLY A 299 -6.04 -11.83 -7.58
CA GLY A 299 -5.65 -10.79 -8.53
C GLY A 299 -4.95 -11.39 -9.74
N GLN A 300 -5.40 -10.99 -10.93
CA GLN A 300 -4.84 -11.42 -12.22
C GLN A 300 -4.05 -10.31 -12.93
N GLY A 301 -4.10 -9.08 -12.40
CA GLY A 301 -3.51 -7.91 -13.05
C GLY A 301 -4.26 -7.50 -14.33
N ASN A 302 -3.68 -6.58 -15.10
CA ASN A 302 -4.27 -6.09 -16.35
C ASN A 302 -3.69 -6.86 -17.54
N ALA A 303 -4.52 -7.43 -18.42
CA ALA A 303 -4.09 -8.16 -19.61
C ALA A 303 -3.22 -7.35 -20.59
N SER A 304 -3.24 -6.02 -20.52
CA SER A 304 -2.34 -5.15 -21.30
C SER A 304 -0.93 -5.01 -20.70
N ASP A 305 -0.73 -5.36 -19.42
CA ASP A 305 0.58 -5.36 -18.79
C ASP A 305 1.33 -6.66 -19.14
N PRO A 306 2.47 -6.61 -19.86
CA PRO A 306 3.20 -7.80 -20.27
C PRO A 306 3.72 -8.66 -19.11
N ASN A 307 3.66 -8.18 -17.86
CA ASN A 307 4.06 -8.92 -16.67
C ASN A 307 2.88 -9.43 -15.83
N SER A 308 1.64 -9.20 -16.24
CA SER A 308 0.48 -9.68 -15.47
C SER A 308 0.18 -11.15 -15.71
N PRO A 309 -0.34 -11.88 -14.71
CA PRO A 309 -0.89 -13.21 -14.87
C PRO A 309 -1.92 -13.29 -16.01
N ALA A 310 -2.81 -12.30 -16.12
CA ALA A 310 -3.80 -12.21 -17.20
C ALA A 310 -3.13 -12.20 -18.58
N HIS A 311 -2.12 -11.35 -18.80
CA HIS A 311 -1.40 -11.32 -20.08
C HIS A 311 -0.66 -12.64 -20.38
N LYS A 312 -0.11 -13.29 -19.35
CA LYS A 312 0.53 -14.60 -19.52
C LYS A 312 -0.49 -15.69 -19.82
N MET A 313 -1.71 -15.58 -19.31
CA MET A 313 -2.82 -16.47 -19.61
C MET A 313 -3.19 -16.39 -21.09
N ASP A 314 -3.43 -15.19 -21.62
CA ASP A 314 -3.77 -14.98 -23.04
C ASP A 314 -2.73 -15.63 -23.95
N LEU A 315 -1.45 -15.28 -23.76
CA LEU A 315 -0.36 -15.85 -24.58
C LEU A 315 -0.24 -17.39 -24.44
N ALA A 316 -0.63 -17.95 -23.30
CA ALA A 316 -0.62 -19.38 -23.08
C ALA A 316 -1.83 -20.07 -23.73
N ILE A 317 -3.00 -19.41 -23.75
CA ILE A 317 -4.19 -19.86 -24.46
C ILE A 317 -3.93 -19.84 -25.96
N ASP A 318 -3.42 -18.73 -26.53
CA ASP A 318 -2.93 -18.63 -27.91
C ASP A 318 -1.99 -19.80 -28.29
N TRP A 319 -1.02 -20.10 -27.41
CA TRP A 319 -0.07 -21.19 -27.63
C TRP A 319 -0.78 -22.55 -27.61
N LEU A 320 -1.70 -22.78 -26.69
CA LEU A 320 -2.46 -24.03 -26.61
C LEU A 320 -3.43 -24.19 -27.77
N GLN A 321 -4.09 -23.14 -28.24
CA GLN A 321 -4.90 -23.19 -29.46
C GLN A 321 -4.03 -23.57 -30.68
N GLN A 322 -2.78 -23.12 -30.74
CA GLN A 322 -1.88 -23.47 -31.84
C GLN A 322 -1.44 -24.94 -31.82
N TYR A 323 -1.21 -25.53 -30.64
CA TYR A 323 -0.54 -26.83 -30.53
C TYR A 323 -1.41 -27.96 -29.93
N ALA A 324 -2.51 -27.62 -29.25
CA ALA A 324 -3.39 -28.54 -28.55
C ALA A 324 -4.84 -28.53 -29.08
N ASP A 325 -5.16 -27.64 -30.03
CA ASP A 325 -6.38 -27.65 -30.82
C ASP A 325 -5.99 -27.86 -32.30
N ALA A 326 -6.04 -29.12 -32.75
CA ALA A 326 -5.54 -29.49 -34.07
C ALA A 326 -6.42 -29.00 -35.24
N ASN A 327 -7.70 -28.72 -34.98
CA ASN A 327 -8.69 -28.30 -35.98
C ASN A 327 -9.05 -26.81 -35.88
N HIS A 328 -8.48 -26.09 -34.91
CA HIS A 328 -8.67 -24.66 -34.68
C HIS A 328 -10.14 -24.27 -34.51
N ASP A 329 -10.90 -25.08 -33.76
CA ASP A 329 -12.30 -24.82 -33.44
C ASP A 329 -12.50 -24.18 -32.05
N GLY A 330 -11.41 -23.86 -31.36
CA GLY A 330 -11.43 -23.31 -30.00
C GLY A 330 -11.64 -24.38 -28.92
N VAL A 331 -11.65 -25.66 -29.30
CA VAL A 331 -11.79 -26.80 -28.39
C VAL A 331 -10.48 -27.57 -28.32
N ALA A 332 -9.90 -27.62 -27.12
CA ALA A 332 -8.72 -28.41 -26.88
C ALA A 332 -9.02 -29.90 -27.09
N ASP A 333 -8.25 -30.54 -27.97
CA ASP A 333 -8.39 -31.95 -28.30
C ASP A 333 -7.11 -32.76 -28.00
N PHE A 334 -5.96 -32.07 -27.90
CA PHE A 334 -4.62 -32.61 -27.71
C PHE A 334 -4.27 -33.73 -28.72
N ASN A 335 -4.96 -33.73 -29.86
CA ASN A 335 -4.71 -34.65 -30.94
C ASN A 335 -3.41 -34.23 -31.66
N GLY A 336 -2.80 -35.14 -32.41
CA GLY A 336 -1.55 -34.86 -33.13
C GLY A 336 -0.27 -35.14 -32.33
N ALA A 337 0.85 -34.66 -32.87
CA ALA A 337 2.18 -34.98 -32.37
C ALA A 337 2.51 -34.22 -31.08
N ALA A 338 3.06 -34.94 -30.11
CA ALA A 338 3.49 -34.35 -28.85
C ALA A 338 4.57 -33.26 -29.06
N VAL A 339 4.45 -32.16 -28.31
CA VAL A 339 5.43 -31.07 -28.34
C VAL A 339 6.53 -31.39 -27.35
N LYS A 340 7.72 -31.74 -27.83
CA LYS A 340 8.85 -32.05 -26.94
C LYS A 340 9.39 -30.76 -26.30
N ALA A 341 9.91 -30.87 -25.07
CA ALA A 341 10.58 -29.75 -24.40
C ALA A 341 11.81 -29.22 -25.17
N SER A 342 12.43 -30.03 -26.03
CA SER A 342 13.54 -29.60 -26.89
C SER A 342 13.09 -28.96 -28.21
N SER A 343 11.78 -28.90 -28.48
CA SER A 343 11.26 -28.32 -29.73
C SER A 343 11.33 -26.79 -29.70
N ALA A 344 11.46 -26.18 -30.89
CA ALA A 344 11.42 -24.73 -31.03
C ALA A 344 10.08 -24.13 -30.58
N ALA A 345 8.97 -24.87 -30.77
CA ALA A 345 7.65 -24.47 -30.30
C ALA A 345 7.61 -24.24 -28.77
N TRP A 346 8.30 -25.11 -28.00
CA TRP A 346 8.41 -24.94 -26.55
C TRP A 346 9.45 -23.89 -26.15
N GLN A 347 10.65 -23.97 -26.72
CA GLN A 347 11.77 -23.09 -26.34
C GLN A 347 11.57 -21.62 -26.77
N GLY A 348 10.70 -21.36 -27.74
CA GLY A 348 10.42 -20.01 -28.23
C GLY A 348 9.56 -19.17 -27.28
N SER A 349 8.48 -19.75 -26.74
CA SER A 349 7.55 -19.02 -25.86
C SER A 349 6.96 -19.89 -24.74
N GLY A 350 6.58 -21.14 -25.03
CA GLY A 350 5.91 -22.02 -24.06
C GLY A 350 6.67 -22.21 -22.73
N ALA A 351 7.99 -22.33 -22.77
CA ALA A 351 8.82 -22.48 -21.56
C ALA A 351 8.74 -21.24 -20.64
N ALA A 352 8.77 -20.03 -21.22
CA ALA A 352 8.69 -18.80 -20.45
C ALA A 352 7.29 -18.57 -19.87
N LEU A 353 6.25 -18.94 -20.62
CA LEU A 353 4.86 -18.89 -20.15
C LEU A 353 4.63 -19.86 -18.98
N HIS A 354 5.14 -21.09 -19.09
CA HIS A 354 5.14 -22.05 -17.99
C HIS A 354 5.81 -21.47 -16.74
N THR A 355 7.03 -20.94 -16.86
CA THR A 355 7.74 -20.34 -15.71
C THR A 355 6.92 -19.23 -15.05
N ALA A 356 6.31 -18.33 -15.83
CA ALA A 356 5.54 -17.22 -15.29
C ALA A 356 4.24 -17.67 -14.59
N LEU A 357 3.47 -18.57 -15.22
CA LEU A 357 2.23 -19.06 -14.64
C LEU A 357 2.48 -20.02 -13.46
N ASP A 358 3.55 -20.81 -13.49
CA ASP A 358 3.97 -21.64 -12.35
C ASP A 358 4.39 -20.77 -11.16
N GLU A 359 5.12 -19.66 -11.39
CA GLU A 359 5.41 -18.67 -10.34
C GLU A 359 4.12 -18.10 -9.75
N TYR A 360 3.16 -17.68 -10.59
CA TYR A 360 1.89 -17.15 -10.11
C TYR A 360 1.12 -18.18 -9.29
N ASN A 361 1.03 -19.42 -9.77
CA ASN A 361 0.26 -20.45 -9.09
C ASN A 361 0.85 -20.85 -7.73
N ASN A 362 2.18 -20.85 -7.60
CA ASN A 362 2.86 -21.24 -6.36
C ASN A 362 3.13 -20.07 -5.40
N HIS A 363 3.28 -18.85 -5.92
CA HIS A 363 3.77 -17.70 -5.15
C HIS A 363 2.89 -16.46 -5.27
N GLY A 364 1.85 -16.51 -6.10
CA GLY A 364 0.99 -15.36 -6.38
C GLY A 364 1.71 -14.22 -7.10
N SER A 365 2.91 -14.46 -7.64
CA SER A 365 3.72 -13.44 -8.31
C SER A 365 4.10 -13.82 -9.74
N VAL A 366 4.39 -12.80 -10.55
CA VAL A 366 5.04 -12.97 -11.85
C VAL A 366 6.22 -12.02 -11.92
N ASN A 367 7.43 -12.54 -12.16
CA ASN A 367 8.68 -11.78 -12.14
C ASN A 367 8.86 -10.98 -10.84
N GLY A 368 8.41 -11.52 -9.71
CA GLY A 368 8.49 -10.85 -8.39
C GLY A 368 7.44 -9.74 -8.14
N VAL A 369 6.56 -9.45 -9.10
CA VAL A 369 5.38 -8.59 -8.85
C VAL A 369 4.27 -9.45 -8.29
N ILE A 370 3.78 -9.11 -7.10
CA ILE A 370 2.75 -9.87 -6.38
C ILE A 370 1.35 -9.43 -6.88
N TYR A 371 0.54 -10.41 -7.30
CA TYR A 371 -0.84 -10.24 -7.74
C TYR A 371 -1.82 -10.96 -6.82
N SER A 372 -1.36 -11.99 -6.12
CA SER A 372 -2.10 -12.72 -5.11
C SER A 372 -1.17 -13.10 -3.97
N CYS A 373 -1.76 -13.38 -2.82
CA CYS A 373 -1.08 -13.85 -1.64
C CYS A 373 -0.57 -15.25 -1.95
N SER A 374 0.67 -15.58 -1.59
CA SER A 374 1.00 -17.00 -1.40
C SER A 374 0.37 -17.47 -0.09
N ALA A 375 -0.25 -18.63 -0.08
CA ALA A 375 -0.75 -19.25 1.16
C ALA A 375 0.38 -19.51 2.17
N ASP A 376 1.64 -19.53 1.71
CA ASP A 376 2.81 -19.81 2.54
C ASP A 376 3.55 -18.53 2.95
N ASP A 377 3.11 -17.36 2.50
CA ASP A 377 3.79 -16.10 2.77
C ASP A 377 3.75 -15.77 4.28
N PRO A 378 4.90 -15.60 4.95
CA PRO A 378 4.93 -15.30 6.39
C PRO A 378 4.25 -13.97 6.75
N LEU A 379 4.27 -12.99 5.85
CA LEU A 379 3.59 -11.71 6.05
C LEU A 379 2.07 -11.90 5.91
N PHE A 380 1.62 -12.70 4.94
CA PHE A 380 0.20 -13.08 4.83
C PHE A 380 -0.30 -13.76 6.11
N HIS A 381 0.46 -14.72 6.65
CA HIS A 381 0.13 -15.35 7.94
C HIS A 381 0.08 -14.35 9.09
N THR A 382 1.08 -13.48 9.20
CA THR A 382 1.14 -12.47 10.27
C THR A 382 -0.07 -11.55 10.18
N MET A 383 -0.42 -11.08 8.98
CA MET A 383 -1.58 -10.22 8.75
C MET A 383 -2.91 -10.93 9.01
N LEU A 384 -3.07 -12.18 8.61
CA LEU A 384 -4.29 -12.96 8.88
C LEU A 384 -4.52 -13.09 10.39
N MET A 385 -3.45 -13.34 11.16
CA MET A 385 -3.52 -13.45 12.62
C MET A 385 -3.85 -12.11 13.26
N THR A 386 -3.22 -11.01 12.83
CA THR A 386 -3.51 -9.66 13.35
C THR A 386 -4.93 -9.21 13.01
N TYR A 387 -5.40 -9.42 11.78
CA TYR A 387 -6.77 -9.09 11.35
C TYR A 387 -7.83 -9.89 12.13
N HIS A 388 -7.53 -11.15 12.47
CA HIS A 388 -8.41 -11.98 13.28
C HIS A 388 -8.53 -11.48 14.73
N GLU A 389 -7.45 -10.98 15.32
CA GLU A 389 -7.46 -10.42 16.67
C GLU A 389 -8.28 -9.12 16.74
N ASP A 390 -8.18 -8.24 15.75
CA ASP A 390 -8.91 -6.96 15.71
C ASP A 390 -10.42 -7.12 15.44
N MET A 391 -10.84 -8.14 14.68
CA MET A 391 -12.27 -8.43 14.42
C MET A 391 -12.97 -9.10 15.61
N LEU A 392 -12.22 -9.61 16.59
CA LEU A 392 -12.74 -10.25 17.80
C LEU A 392 -12.75 -9.33 19.04
N ALA A 393 -12.13 -8.16 18.96
CA ALA A 393 -12.13 -7.11 19.99
C ALA A 393 -13.31 -6.14 19.78
#